data_AF-A0A813D8T1-F1
#
_entry.id   AF-A0A813D8T1-F1
#
_cell.length_a   1.000
_cell.length_b   1.000
_cell.length_c   1.000
_cell.angle_alpha   90.00
_cell.angle_beta   90.00
_cell.angle_gamma   90.00
#
_symmetry.space_group_name_H-M   'P 1'
#
loop_
_entity.id
_entity.type
_entity.pdbx_description
1 polymer ?
#
loop_
_entity_poly.entity_id
_entity_poly.type
_entity_poly.pdbx_seq_one_letter_code
_entity_poly.pdbx_strand_id
1 'polypeptide(L)'
;TESATFLQAKGSGSSPGESGSIGQRLSRVEPRRGQRKGQESSSSQGSQTKLLRQLLSLGPGASLNEVQEVIKTQLERWDDQPKLATVVLKALATEGWPEVAQHVLRIMRAAGVGVNEFHVGCAVNSC
;
A
#
# COMPACT_ATOMS: atom_id res chain seq x y z
N THR A 1 -18.51 -44.39 29.06
CA THR A 1 -18.98 -44.19 30.44
C THR A 1 -18.18 -43.06 31.05
N GLU A 2 -18.83 -42.25 31.90
CA GLU A 2 -18.34 -41.00 32.56
C GLU A 2 -18.40 -39.76 31.64
N SER A 3 -19.42 -38.89 31.64
CA SER A 3 -20.20 -38.17 32.69
C SER A 3 -19.46 -37.02 33.38
N ALA A 4 -19.78 -35.77 32.99
CA ALA A 4 -19.95 -34.56 33.84
C ALA A 4 -20.34 -33.39 32.91
N THR A 5 -21.56 -32.84 32.88
CA THR A 5 -22.36 -32.14 33.91
C THR A 5 -21.91 -30.69 34.18
N PHE A 6 -22.72 -29.76 33.64
CA PHE A 6 -23.21 -28.51 34.24
C PHE A 6 -22.23 -27.34 34.50
N LEU A 7 -22.50 -26.18 33.89
CA LEU A 7 -23.07 -25.05 34.65
C LEU A 7 -23.61 -23.95 33.74
N GLN A 8 -24.82 -23.55 34.10
CA GLN A 8 -25.66 -22.49 33.57
C GLN A 8 -25.22 -21.14 34.19
N ALA A 9 -25.12 -20.09 33.39
CA ALA A 9 -25.06 -18.72 33.90
C ALA A 9 -26.09 -17.85 33.16
N LYS A 10 -27.18 -17.55 33.85
CA LYS A 10 -28.10 -16.45 33.53
C LYS A 10 -27.42 -15.14 33.95
N GLY A 11 -27.41 -14.16 33.06
CA GLY A 11 -27.07 -12.78 33.36
C GLY A 11 -28.10 -11.84 32.74
N SER A 12 -29.10 -11.45 33.52
CA SER A 12 -29.97 -10.32 33.23
C SER A 12 -29.21 -9.03 33.44
N GLY A 13 -29.26 -8.12 32.46
CA GLY A 13 -28.72 -6.77 32.58
C GLY A 13 -29.55 -5.81 31.75
N SER A 14 -30.62 -5.29 32.35
CA SER A 14 -31.33 -4.11 31.85
C SER A 14 -30.50 -2.87 32.17
N SER A 15 -30.31 -1.97 31.21
CA SER A 15 -30.19 -0.54 31.48
C SER A 15 -30.60 0.28 30.26
N PRO A 16 -31.50 1.27 30.44
CA PRO A 16 -31.95 2.20 29.41
C PRO A 16 -31.04 3.42 29.37
N GLY A 17 -30.74 3.94 28.19
CA GLY A 17 -30.01 5.20 28.08
C GLY A 17 -29.67 5.56 26.65
N GLU A 18 -30.42 6.52 26.10
CA GLU A 18 -29.93 7.73 25.42
C GLU A 18 -30.92 8.20 24.35
N SER A 19 -31.81 9.10 24.76
CA SER A 19 -32.49 10.02 23.86
C SER A 19 -31.49 11.09 23.40
N GLY A 20 -30.79 10.85 22.29
CA GLY A 20 -30.00 11.86 21.61
C GLY A 20 -30.91 12.79 20.80
N SER A 21 -31.09 14.03 21.27
CA SER A 21 -31.75 15.11 20.53
C SER A 21 -30.93 15.48 19.29
N ILE A 22 -31.42 15.06 18.12
CA ILE A 22 -30.92 15.54 16.82
C ILE A 22 -31.60 16.87 16.54
N GLY A 23 -30.85 17.96 16.66
CA GLY A 23 -31.36 19.29 16.38
C GLY A 23 -30.24 20.28 16.07
N GLN A 24 -29.97 20.46 14.76
CA GLN A 24 -29.87 21.76 14.08
C GLN A 24 -28.83 22.79 14.60
N ARG A 25 -28.05 23.55 13.84
CA ARG A 25 -27.77 23.77 12.41
C ARG A 25 -26.77 24.95 12.43
N LEU A 26 -25.92 25.04 11.42
CA LEU A 26 -25.18 26.25 10.97
C LEU A 26 -23.96 26.70 11.80
N SER A 27 -22.78 26.33 11.31
CA SER A 27 -21.72 27.32 11.05
C SER A 27 -21.01 26.95 9.76
N ARG A 28 -21.47 27.61 8.69
CA ARG A 28 -20.86 27.64 7.36
C ARG A 28 -19.51 28.35 7.48
N VAL A 29 -18.45 27.60 7.78
CA VAL A 29 -17.08 28.08 7.61
C VAL A 29 -16.70 27.87 6.16
N GLU A 30 -16.42 28.99 5.50
CA GLU A 30 -16.03 29.07 4.10
C GLU A 30 -14.75 28.28 3.83
N PRO A 31 -14.70 27.45 2.77
CA PRO A 31 -13.43 27.01 2.26
C PRO A 31 -12.76 28.20 1.57
N ARG A 32 -11.83 28.85 2.28
CA ARG A 32 -10.83 29.71 1.65
C ARG A 32 -10.10 28.88 0.61
N ARG A 33 -10.52 29.07 -0.64
CA ARG A 33 -9.94 28.54 -1.86
C ARG A 33 -8.57 29.19 -2.06
N GLY A 34 -7.60 28.75 -1.25
CA GLY A 34 -6.19 29.01 -1.46
C GLY A 34 -5.75 28.25 -2.70
N GLN A 35 -5.84 28.89 -3.86
CA GLN A 35 -5.05 28.54 -5.02
C GLN A 35 -3.58 28.55 -4.62
N ARG A 36 -3.00 27.38 -4.34
CA ARG A 36 -1.56 27.19 -4.43
C ARG A 36 -1.27 26.47 -5.74
N LYS A 37 -0.97 27.32 -6.71
CA LYS A 37 -0.26 27.07 -7.96
C LYS A 37 0.99 26.22 -7.65
N GLY A 38 0.88 24.91 -7.82
CA GLY A 38 1.98 23.95 -7.75
C GLY A 38 2.13 23.32 -9.12
N GLN A 39 2.54 24.14 -10.09
CA GLN A 39 2.68 23.78 -11.50
C GLN A 39 4.10 23.27 -11.75
N GLU A 40 4.52 22.24 -11.02
CA GLU A 40 5.80 21.56 -11.21
C GLU A 40 5.59 20.10 -10.78
N SER A 41 5.46 19.15 -11.74
CA SER A 41 5.75 17.69 -11.59
C SER A 41 5.09 16.77 -12.65
N SER A 42 4.51 17.27 -13.75
CA SER A 42 3.89 16.38 -14.76
C SER A 42 4.86 15.41 -15.45
N SER A 43 6.18 15.67 -15.43
CA SER A 43 7.18 14.80 -16.08
C SER A 43 7.61 13.59 -15.24
N SER A 44 7.62 13.72 -13.90
CA SER A 44 8.08 12.65 -13.01
C SER A 44 7.00 11.60 -12.75
N GLN A 45 5.73 12.02 -12.69
CA GLN A 45 4.61 11.10 -12.47
C GLN A 45 4.43 10.15 -13.67
N GLY A 46 4.59 10.63 -14.91
CA GLY A 46 4.45 9.82 -16.12
C GLY A 46 5.50 8.70 -16.25
N SER A 47 6.72 8.93 -15.74
CA SER A 47 7.79 7.92 -15.76
C SER A 47 7.48 6.74 -14.83
N GLN A 48 6.92 7.03 -13.64
CA GLN A 48 6.49 5.99 -12.70
C GLN A 48 5.32 5.17 -13.26
N THR A 49 4.34 5.84 -13.88
CA THR A 49 3.19 5.15 -14.49
C THR A 49 3.60 4.30 -15.70
N LYS A 50 4.71 4.63 -16.36
CA LYS A 50 5.27 3.85 -17.47
C LYS A 50 5.96 2.59 -16.95
N LEU A 51 6.81 2.72 -15.93
CA LEU A 51 7.48 1.57 -15.31
C LEU A 51 6.47 0.58 -14.75
N LEU A 52 5.47 1.07 -14.02
CA LEU A 52 4.43 0.22 -13.46
C LEU A 52 3.69 -0.53 -14.56
N ARG A 53 3.29 0.15 -15.65
CA ARG A 53 2.66 -0.50 -16.79
C ARG A 53 3.55 -1.55 -17.45
N GLN A 54 4.85 -1.31 -17.55
CA GLN A 54 5.77 -2.30 -18.11
C GLN A 54 5.87 -3.55 -17.23
N LEU A 55 6.00 -3.37 -15.90
CA LEU A 55 5.96 -4.49 -14.96
C LEU A 55 4.62 -5.23 -15.03
N LEU A 56 3.51 -4.48 -15.07
CA LEU A 56 2.15 -5.02 -15.24
C LEU A 56 1.89 -5.64 -16.62
N SER A 57 2.77 -5.44 -17.60
CA SER A 57 2.65 -6.11 -18.90
C SER A 57 3.38 -7.46 -18.93
N LEU A 58 4.31 -7.71 -18.00
CA LEU A 58 5.01 -9.00 -17.90
C LEU A 58 4.10 -10.11 -17.33
N GLY A 59 3.09 -9.73 -16.54
CA GLY A 59 2.17 -10.65 -15.88
C GLY A 59 2.67 -11.17 -14.52
N PRO A 60 1.83 -11.94 -13.81
CA PRO A 60 2.11 -12.40 -12.44
C PRO A 60 3.23 -13.44 -12.36
N GLY A 61 3.54 -14.14 -13.46
CA GLY A 61 4.61 -15.15 -13.54
C GLY A 61 5.93 -14.64 -14.12
N ALA A 62 6.14 -13.32 -14.14
CA ALA A 62 7.34 -12.71 -14.70
C ALA A 62 8.60 -13.22 -14.00
N SER A 63 9.59 -13.65 -14.78
CA SER A 63 10.85 -14.15 -14.23
C SER A 63 11.71 -13.01 -13.65
N LEU A 64 12.62 -13.35 -12.74
CA LEU A 64 13.58 -12.40 -12.15
C LEU A 64 14.33 -11.59 -13.23
N ASN A 65 14.75 -12.25 -14.31
CA ASN A 65 15.50 -11.60 -15.40
C ASN A 65 14.64 -10.58 -16.15
N GLU A 66 13.37 -10.89 -16.42
CA GLU A 66 12.45 -9.96 -17.10
C GLU A 66 12.16 -8.73 -16.23
N VAL A 67 11.92 -8.95 -14.93
CA VAL A 67 11.73 -7.87 -13.96
C VAL A 67 12.99 -7.00 -13.88
N GLN A 68 14.17 -7.62 -13.84
CA GLN A 68 15.45 -6.93 -13.81
C GLN A 68 15.67 -6.03 -15.02
N GLU A 69 15.43 -6.54 -16.23
CA GLU A 69 15.59 -5.75 -17.47
C GLU A 69 14.69 -4.50 -17.48
N VAL A 70 13.46 -4.62 -16.97
CA VAL A 70 12.53 -3.49 -16.88
C VAL A 70 12.99 -2.44 -15.85
N ILE A 71 13.42 -2.89 -14.66
CA ILE A 71 13.77 -1.96 -13.57
C ILE A 71 15.21 -1.43 -13.65
N LYS A 72 16.11 -2.06 -14.44
CA LYS A 72 17.53 -1.69 -14.53
C LYS A 72 17.75 -0.20 -14.79
N THR A 73 16.95 0.38 -15.68
CA THR A 73 17.02 1.81 -16.04
C THR A 73 16.51 2.76 -14.95
N GLN A 74 15.83 2.24 -13.92
CA GLN A 74 15.30 3.01 -12.80
C GLN A 74 16.03 2.74 -11.48
N LEU A 75 16.89 1.71 -11.40
CA LEU A 75 17.63 1.36 -10.20
C LEU A 75 18.51 2.52 -9.70
N GLU A 76 19.22 3.20 -10.60
CA GLU A 76 20.03 4.38 -10.25
C GLU A 76 19.16 5.47 -9.61
N ARG A 77 17.93 5.67 -10.11
CA ARG A 77 17.00 6.67 -9.59
C ARG A 77 16.38 6.26 -8.25
N TRP A 78 16.35 4.96 -7.95
CA TRP A 78 15.82 4.45 -6.69
C TRP A 78 16.81 4.61 -5.54
N ASP A 79 18.09 4.71 -5.84
CA ASP A 79 19.11 5.06 -4.83
C ASP A 79 18.89 6.49 -4.32
N ASP A 80 18.78 7.46 -5.23
CA ASP A 80 18.45 8.85 -4.90
C ASP A 80 17.03 9.02 -4.35
N GLN A 81 16.07 8.20 -4.81
CA GLN A 81 14.65 8.33 -4.49
C GLN A 81 14.01 6.98 -4.11
N PRO A 82 14.27 6.46 -2.90
CA PRO A 82 13.76 5.16 -2.46
C PRO A 82 12.23 5.09 -2.37
N LYS A 83 11.57 6.25 -2.21
CA LYS A 83 10.10 6.36 -2.22
C LYS A 83 9.49 5.83 -3.53
N LEU A 84 10.21 5.94 -4.65
CA LEU A 84 9.77 5.43 -5.95
C LEU A 84 9.63 3.90 -5.91
N ALA A 85 10.61 3.22 -5.33
CA ALA A 85 10.56 1.78 -5.16
C ALA A 85 9.39 1.36 -4.27
N THR A 86 9.12 2.10 -3.18
CA THR A 86 7.98 1.84 -2.31
C THR A 86 6.64 1.94 -3.05
N VAL A 87 6.45 2.95 -3.89
CA VAL A 87 5.22 3.14 -4.68
C VAL A 87 5.02 1.98 -5.66
N VAL A 88 6.09 1.55 -6.33
CA VAL A 88 6.04 0.41 -7.26
C VAL A 88 5.70 -0.88 -6.52
N LEU A 89 6.36 -1.16 -5.38
CA LEU A 89 6.09 -2.33 -4.55
C LEU A 89 4.64 -2.33 -4.03
N LYS A 90 4.12 -1.18 -3.59
CA LYS A 90 2.73 -1.06 -3.12
C LYS A 90 1.72 -1.30 -4.26
N ALA A 91 2.03 -0.83 -5.45
CA ALA A 91 1.16 -1.04 -6.60
C ALA A 91 1.17 -2.51 -7.07
N LEU A 92 2.35 -3.16 -7.12
CA LEU A 92 2.44 -4.61 -7.38
C LEU A 92 1.68 -5.43 -6.31
N ALA A 93 1.77 -5.02 -5.05
CA ALA A 93 1.01 -5.61 -3.95
C ALA A 93 -0.51 -5.46 -4.15
N THR A 94 -0.96 -4.28 -4.59
CA THR A 94 -2.39 -3.99 -4.85
C THR A 94 -2.94 -4.81 -6.01
N GLU A 95 -2.13 -5.05 -7.05
CA GLU A 95 -2.50 -5.87 -8.21
C GLU A 95 -2.43 -7.38 -7.89
N GLY A 96 -1.98 -7.77 -6.69
CA GLY A 96 -1.91 -9.15 -6.23
C GLY A 96 -0.73 -9.92 -6.80
N TRP A 97 0.39 -9.25 -7.08
CA TRP A 97 1.58 -9.84 -7.72
C TRP A 97 2.78 -9.90 -6.76
N PRO A 98 2.67 -10.66 -5.65
CA PRO A 98 3.71 -10.70 -4.62
C PRO A 98 5.03 -11.28 -5.11
N GLU A 99 5.00 -12.24 -6.05
CA GLU A 99 6.22 -12.85 -6.61
C GLU A 99 7.07 -11.83 -7.36
N VAL A 100 6.42 -10.98 -8.17
CA VAL A 100 7.07 -9.87 -8.88
C VAL A 100 7.64 -8.85 -7.87
N ALA A 101 6.89 -8.53 -6.80
CA ALA A 101 7.39 -7.66 -5.75
C ALA A 101 8.63 -8.24 -5.03
N GLN A 102 8.66 -9.56 -4.79
CA GLN A 102 9.83 -10.24 -4.24
C GLN A 102 11.03 -10.18 -5.19
N HIS A 103 10.81 -10.34 -6.50
CA HIS A 103 11.87 -10.18 -7.51
C HIS A 103 12.46 -8.77 -7.48
N VAL A 104 11.62 -7.73 -7.42
CA VAL A 104 12.06 -6.34 -7.30
C VAL A 104 12.94 -6.14 -6.05
N LEU A 105 12.55 -6.67 -4.88
CA LEU A 105 13.35 -6.57 -3.66
C LEU A 105 14.72 -7.26 -3.78
N ARG A 106 14.78 -8.44 -4.40
CA ARG A 106 16.04 -9.16 -4.63
C ARG A 106 16.98 -8.35 -5.52
N ILE A 107 16.44 -7.73 -6.57
CA ILE A 107 17.22 -6.91 -7.50
C ILE A 107 17.70 -5.62 -6.82
N MET A 108 16.86 -4.95 -6.02
CA MET A 108 17.27 -3.78 -5.23
C MET A 108 18.43 -4.12 -4.29
N ARG A 109 18.34 -5.24 -3.57
CA ARG A 109 19.40 -5.72 -2.69
C ARG A 109 20.69 -6.03 -3.46
N ALA A 110 20.58 -6.67 -4.62
CA ALA A 110 21.73 -6.99 -5.46
C ALA A 110 22.39 -5.74 -6.05
N ALA A 111 21.61 -4.69 -6.33
CA ALA A 111 22.09 -3.40 -6.82
C ALA A 111 22.65 -2.50 -5.71
N GLY A 112 22.60 -2.91 -4.45
CA GLY A 112 23.04 -2.11 -3.30
C GLY A 112 22.08 -1.00 -2.90
N VAL A 113 20.88 -0.94 -3.48
CA VAL A 113 19.85 0.05 -3.13
C VAL A 113 19.34 -0.23 -1.72
N GLY A 114 19.25 0.80 -0.89
CA GLY A 114 18.77 0.69 0.49
C GLY A 114 17.36 0.10 0.60
N VAL A 115 17.26 -1.15 1.08
CA VAL A 115 15.99 -1.80 1.38
C VAL A 115 15.64 -1.57 2.85
N ASN A 116 14.46 -1.00 3.12
CA ASN A 116 13.98 -0.73 4.47
C ASN A 116 12.75 -1.60 4.82
N GLU A 117 12.30 -1.51 6.07
CA GLU A 117 11.14 -2.25 6.57
C GLU A 117 9.85 -1.96 5.79
N PHE A 118 9.68 -0.76 5.22
CA PHE A 118 8.52 -0.40 4.42
C PHE A 118 8.50 -1.14 3.07
N HIS A 119 9.66 -1.31 2.44
CA HIS A 119 9.82 -2.07 1.20
C HIS A 119 9.46 -3.54 1.44
N VAL A 120 9.97 -4.12 2.52
CA VAL A 120 9.67 -5.50 2.90
C VAL A 120 8.20 -5.66 3.31
N GLY A 121 7.67 -4.72 4.10
CA GLY A 121 6.28 -4.72 4.55
C GLY A 121 5.28 -4.66 3.39
N CYS A 122 5.57 -3.92 2.32
CA CYS A 122 4.72 -3.92 1.13
C CYS A 122 4.68 -5.30 0.45
N ALA A 123 5.81 -5.99 0.34
CA ALA A 123 5.86 -7.32 -0.29
C ALA A 123 5.22 -8.41 0.59
N VAL A 124 5.42 -8.35 1.91
CA VAL A 124 4.81 -9.31 2.85
C VAL A 124 3.29 -9.14 2.92
N ASN A 125 2.78 -7.90 2.91
CA ASN A 125 1.34 -7.64 2.98
C ASN A 125 0.58 -8.02 1.69
N SER A 126 1.29 -8.41 0.63
CA SER A 126 0.72 -8.95 -0.62
C SER A 126 0.76 -10.47 -0.75
N CYS A 127 1.44 -11.16 0.16
CA CYS A 127 1.44 -12.62 0.26
C CYS A 127 0.28 -13.08 1.15
#